data_AF-A0A8S9TW94-F1
#
_entry.id   AF-A0A8S9TW94-F1
#
_cell.length_a   1.000
_cell.length_b   1.000
_cell.length_c   1.000
_cell.angle_alpha   90.00
_cell.angle_beta   90.00
_cell.angle_gamma   90.00
#
_symmetry.space_group_name_H-M   'P 1'
#
loop_
_entity.id
_entity.type
_entity.pdbx_description
1 polymer ?
#
loop_
_entity_poly.entity_id
_entity_poly.type
_entity_poly.pdbx_seq_one_letter_code
_entity_poly.pdbx_strand_id
1 'polypeptide(L)'
;MKKVTEVFKAVGIVKFNAWEERLMEQIKATRAKEMRDLFRRRLLACLSVVMLWGMPVFISVASFGVYTGVMHRNLTPAIVFTSIALFQLIQGPLRMITNILPMLVQSKVALERIKAFLEMAELESDNVMPADHPQGEKYVIRKVVVYVEDGEFG
;
A
#
# COMPACT_ATOMS: atom_id res chain seq x y z
N MET A 1 1.53 -3.81 -13.43
CA MET A 1 0.81 -5.08 -13.71
C MET A 1 -0.45 -4.94 -14.57
N LYS A 2 -1.36 -3.97 -14.34
CA LYS A 2 -2.60 -3.80 -15.13
C LYS A 2 -2.40 -3.82 -16.66
N LYS A 3 -1.40 -3.08 -17.16
CA LYS A 3 -1.05 -3.04 -18.60
C LYS A 3 -0.72 -4.41 -19.20
N VAL A 4 -0.10 -5.31 -18.42
CA VAL A 4 0.23 -6.67 -18.90
C VAL A 4 -1.06 -7.46 -19.06
N THR A 5 -1.95 -7.40 -18.07
CA THR A 5 -3.26 -8.07 -18.11
C THR A 5 -4.12 -7.57 -19.28
N GLU A 6 -4.14 -6.27 -19.56
CA GLU A 6 -4.85 -5.70 -20.71
C GLU A 6 -4.32 -6.22 -22.05
N VAL A 7 -2.99 -6.27 -22.21
CA VAL A 7 -2.35 -6.81 -23.42
C VAL A 7 -2.68 -8.29 -23.62
N PHE A 8 -2.68 -9.10 -22.56
CA PHE A 8 -3.06 -10.51 -22.67
C PHE A 8 -4.55 -10.70 -23.01
N LYS A 9 -5.44 -9.86 -22.47
CA LYS A 9 -6.87 -9.88 -22.84
C LYS A 9 -7.10 -9.53 -24.32
N ALA A 10 -6.26 -8.67 -24.90
CA ALA A 10 -6.37 -8.22 -26.29
C ALA A 10 -5.37 -8.89 -27.26
N VAL A 11 -4.80 -10.04 -26.92
CA VAL A 11 -3.66 -10.65 -27.64
C VAL A 11 -3.92 -10.87 -29.14
N GLY A 12 -5.16 -11.20 -29.53
CA GLY A 12 -5.53 -11.39 -30.94
C GLY A 12 -5.37 -10.13 -31.79
N ILE A 13 -5.80 -8.97 -31.26
CA ILE A 13 -5.68 -7.67 -31.93
C ILE A 13 -4.21 -7.25 -32.01
N VAL A 14 -3.46 -7.49 -30.93
CA VAL A 14 -2.03 -7.18 -30.85
C VAL A 14 -1.24 -7.95 -31.91
N LYS A 15 -1.54 -9.24 -32.08
CA LYS A 15 -0.91 -10.10 -33.10
C LYS A 15 -1.33 -9.71 -34.52
N PHE A 16 -2.61 -9.44 -34.76
CA PHE A 16 -3.12 -9.06 -36.08
C PHE A 16 -2.50 -7.76 -36.60
N ASN A 17 -2.20 -6.82 -35.72
CA ASN A 17 -1.62 -5.51 -36.07
C ASN A 17 -0.10 -5.42 -35.85
N ALA A 18 0.57 -6.52 -35.47
CA ALA A 18 2.00 -6.56 -35.14
C ALA A 18 2.46 -5.49 -34.11
N TRP A 19 1.61 -5.13 -33.14
CA TRP A 19 1.90 -4.10 -32.13
C TRP A 19 2.80 -4.55 -30.97
N GLU A 20 3.40 -5.73 -31.08
CA GLU A 20 4.10 -6.41 -29.98
C GLU A 20 5.28 -5.58 -29.45
N GLU A 21 6.12 -5.07 -30.37
CA GLU A 21 7.31 -4.31 -30.01
C GLU A 21 6.95 -3.01 -29.30
N ARG A 22 6.00 -2.24 -29.85
CA ARG A 22 5.53 -0.97 -29.28
C ARG A 22 4.92 -1.15 -27.89
N LEU A 23 4.10 -2.18 -27.69
CA LEU A 23 3.52 -2.46 -26.36
C LEU A 23 4.59 -2.95 -25.38
N MET A 24 5.55 -3.74 -25.84
CA MET A 24 6.65 -4.21 -25.02
C MET A 24 7.55 -3.07 -24.55
N GLU A 25 7.83 -2.08 -25.40
CA GLU A 25 8.54 -0.86 -25.02
C GLU A 25 7.79 -0.08 -23.93
N GLN A 26 6.48 0.11 -24.07
CA GLN A 26 5.66 0.79 -23.06
C GLN A 26 5.65 0.05 -21.72
N ILE A 27 5.59 -1.29 -21.73
CA ILE A 27 5.68 -2.11 -20.52
C ILE A 27 7.07 -1.98 -19.89
N LYS A 28 8.15 -2.05 -20.69
CA LYS A 28 9.53 -1.87 -20.21
C LYS A 28 9.76 -0.49 -19.59
N ALA A 29 9.26 0.58 -20.23
CA ALA A 29 9.35 1.94 -19.71
C ALA A 29 8.62 2.08 -18.36
N THR A 30 7.41 1.51 -18.25
CA THR A 30 6.65 1.51 -16.99
C THR A 30 7.38 0.71 -15.91
N ARG A 31 7.92 -0.47 -16.25
CA ARG A 31 8.67 -1.33 -15.32
C ARG A 31 9.95 -0.67 -14.83
N ALA A 32 10.66 0.08 -15.67
CA ALA A 32 11.85 0.83 -15.27
C ALA A 32 11.53 1.89 -14.20
N LYS A 33 10.39 2.59 -14.36
CA LYS A 33 9.89 3.54 -13.35
C LYS A 33 9.54 2.83 -12.04
N GLU A 34 8.78 1.74 -12.10
CA GLU A 34 8.42 0.93 -10.92
C GLU A 34 9.68 0.43 -10.19
N MET A 35 10.69 -0.07 -10.90
CA MET A 35 11.94 -0.54 -10.30
C MET A 35 12.71 0.57 -9.59
N ARG A 36 12.75 1.77 -10.16
CA ARG A 36 13.38 2.92 -9.50
C ARG A 36 12.67 3.29 -8.21
N ASP A 37 11.34 3.28 -8.21
CA ASP A 37 10.55 3.61 -7.02
C ASP A 37 10.67 2.52 -5.95
N LEU A 38 10.67 1.24 -6.35
CA LEU A 38 10.95 0.11 -5.46
C LEU A 38 12.35 0.19 -4.87
N PHE A 39 13.36 0.55 -5.65
CA PHE A 39 14.72 0.70 -5.17
C PHE A 39 14.83 1.82 -4.14
N ARG A 40 14.23 2.99 -4.41
CA ARG A 40 14.17 4.11 -3.44
C ARG A 40 13.48 3.70 -2.14
N ARG A 41 12.33 3.03 -2.25
CA ARG A 41 11.60 2.50 -1.09
C ARG A 41 12.47 1.51 -0.31
N ARG A 42 13.18 0.62 -1.00
CA ARG A 42 14.06 -0.37 -0.38
C ARG A 42 15.24 0.28 0.32
N LEU A 43 15.86 1.29 -0.30
CA LEU A 43 16.94 2.06 0.29
C LEU A 43 16.48 2.75 1.59
N LEU A 44 15.32 3.40 1.58
CA LEU A 44 14.72 4.00 2.78
C LEU A 44 14.44 2.97 3.88
N ALA A 45 13.94 1.79 3.51
CA ALA A 45 13.71 0.71 4.46
C ALA A 45 15.02 0.20 5.08
N CYS A 46 16.06 0.00 4.27
CA CYS A 46 17.39 -0.39 4.77
C CYS A 46 17.96 0.67 5.73
N LEU A 47 17.88 1.95 5.38
CA LEU A 47 18.31 3.04 6.26
C LEU A 47 17.55 3.04 7.59
N SER A 48 16.24 2.83 7.54
CA SER A 48 15.39 2.76 8.75
C SER A 48 15.80 1.58 9.65
N VAL A 49 16.12 0.43 9.08
CA VAL A 49 16.62 -0.75 9.82
C VAL A 49 17.98 -0.43 10.46
N VAL A 50 18.93 0.10 9.69
CA VAL A 50 20.24 0.49 10.22
C VAL A 50 20.10 1.49 11.35
N MET A 51 19.22 2.49 11.21
CA MET A 51 18.97 3.48 12.24
C MET A 51 18.37 2.83 13.49
N LEU A 52 17.38 1.94 13.36
CA LEU A 52 16.71 1.28 14.49
C LEU A 52 17.63 0.34 15.29
N TRP A 53 18.55 -0.35 14.60
CA TRP A 53 19.52 -1.24 15.23
C TRP A 53 20.77 -0.49 15.72
N GLY A 54 21.18 0.58 15.02
CA GLY A 54 22.33 1.42 15.40
C GLY A 54 22.00 2.46 16.48
N MET A 55 20.73 2.83 16.65
CA MET A 55 20.30 3.87 17.59
C MET A 55 20.89 3.74 19.01
N PRO A 56 20.91 2.55 19.65
CA PRO A 56 21.43 2.41 21.02
C PRO A 56 22.91 2.73 21.12
N VAL A 57 23.68 2.41 20.07
CA VAL A 57 25.10 2.71 20.01
C VAL A 57 25.30 4.21 19.92
N PHE A 58 24.56 4.89 19.04
CA PHE A 58 24.59 6.36 18.95
C PHE A 58 24.19 7.05 20.27
N ILE A 59 23.10 6.60 20.90
CA ILE A 59 22.64 7.14 22.19
C ILE A 59 23.69 6.93 23.28
N SER A 60 24.30 5.75 23.34
CA SER A 60 25.34 5.43 24.34
C SER A 60 26.58 6.30 24.14
N VAL A 61 27.07 6.42 22.90
CA VAL A 61 28.22 7.26 22.56
C VAL A 61 27.94 8.74 22.88
N ALA A 62 26.77 9.25 22.51
CA ALA A 62 26.39 10.63 22.81
C ALA A 62 26.28 10.87 24.33
N SER A 63 25.61 9.97 25.06
CA SER A 63 25.39 10.12 26.51
C SER A 63 26.71 10.07 27.28
N PHE A 64 27.57 9.09 26.98
CA PHE A 64 28.88 8.97 27.63
C PHE A 64 29.83 10.08 27.21
N GLY A 65 29.79 10.51 25.94
CA GLY A 65 30.58 11.63 25.44
C GLY A 65 30.24 12.95 26.14
N VAL A 66 28.95 13.22 26.39
CA VAL A 66 28.53 14.39 27.19
C VAL A 66 28.95 14.22 28.66
N TYR A 67 28.78 13.03 29.23
CA TYR A 67 29.12 12.76 30.62
C TYR A 67 30.61 12.96 30.95
N THR A 68 31.51 12.58 30.05
CA THR A 68 32.96 12.80 30.24
C THR A 68 33.43 14.14 29.71
N GLY A 69 32.99 14.52 28.51
CA GLY A 69 33.49 15.69 27.81
C GLY A 69 32.98 17.01 28.39
N VAL A 70 31.71 17.07 28.76
CA VAL A 70 31.07 18.31 29.24
C VAL A 70 31.02 18.35 30.76
N MET A 71 30.66 17.24 31.41
CA MET A 71 30.56 17.21 32.88
C MET A 71 31.88 16.86 33.58
N HIS A 72 32.94 16.50 32.85
CA HIS A 72 34.24 16.10 33.37
C HIS A 72 34.17 15.02 34.47
N ARG A 73 33.19 14.12 34.38
CA ARG A 73 33.01 13.01 35.32
C ARG A 73 33.65 11.74 34.80
N ASN A 74 34.17 10.93 35.71
CA ASN A 74 34.79 9.64 35.36
C ASN A 74 33.71 8.59 35.05
N LEU A 75 33.82 7.94 33.90
CA LEU A 75 33.03 6.76 33.56
C LEU A 75 33.56 5.56 34.35
N THR A 76 32.85 5.18 35.41
CA THR A 76 33.11 3.91 36.08
C THR A 76 32.36 2.78 35.36
N PRO A 77 32.88 1.54 35.39
CA PRO A 77 32.20 0.40 34.77
C PRO A 77 30.76 0.22 35.27
N ALA A 78 30.52 0.48 36.57
CA ALA A 78 29.18 0.42 37.16
C ALA A 78 28.18 1.35 36.47
N ILE A 79 28.58 2.60 36.16
CA ILE A 79 27.72 3.58 35.49
C ILE A 79 27.47 3.16 34.03
N VAL A 80 28.50 2.65 33.35
CA VAL A 80 28.40 2.22 31.95
C VAL A 80 27.44 1.05 31.80
N PHE A 81 27.62 -0.01 32.59
CA PHE A 81 26.78 -1.21 32.48
C PHE A 81 25.33 -0.94 32.89
N THR A 82 25.10 -0.15 33.97
CA THR A 82 23.74 0.21 34.39
C THR A 82 23.04 1.09 33.35
N SER A 83 23.73 2.07 32.76
CA SER A 83 23.16 2.94 31.72
C SER A 83 22.79 2.18 30.45
N ILE A 84 23.66 1.27 29.99
CA ILE A 84 23.37 0.42 28.81
C ILE A 84 22.13 -0.44 29.06
N ALA A 85 22.01 -1.05 30.24
CA ALA A 85 20.84 -1.86 30.60
C ALA A 85 19.54 -1.02 30.58
N LEU A 86 19.58 0.21 31.11
CA LEU A 86 18.44 1.13 31.07
C LEU A 86 18.07 1.53 29.64
N PHE A 87 19.05 1.81 28.78
CA PHE A 87 18.79 2.13 27.38
C PHE A 87 18.13 0.96 26.63
N GLN A 88 18.55 -0.27 26.89
CA GLN A 88 17.93 -1.47 26.30
C GLN A 88 16.48 -1.65 26.77
N LEU A 89 16.19 -1.38 28.05
CA LEU A 89 14.83 -1.48 28.59
C LEU A 89 13.86 -0.49 27.92
N ILE A 90 14.30 0.75 27.69
CA ILE A 90 13.49 1.79 27.03
C ILE A 90 13.34 1.51 25.53
N GLN A 91 14.33 0.86 24.92
CA GLN A 91 14.33 0.60 23.49
C GLN A 91 13.18 -0.31 23.04
N GLY A 92 12.83 -1.33 23.84
CA GLY A 92 11.73 -2.25 23.52
C GLY A 92 10.40 -1.52 23.26
N PRO A 93 9.89 -0.74 24.24
CA PRO A 93 8.72 0.12 24.07
C PRO A 93 8.83 1.11 22.91
N LEU A 94 9.99 1.75 22.73
CA LEU A 94 10.20 2.71 21.64
C LEU A 94 10.05 2.04 20.26
N ARG A 95 10.63 0.84 20.08
CA ARG A 95 10.48 0.04 18.86
C ARG A 95 9.02 -0.33 18.61
N MET A 96 8.29 -0.70 19.65
CA MET A 96 6.87 -1.03 19.54
C MET A 96 6.06 0.17 19.01
N ILE A 97 6.29 1.38 19.54
CA ILE A 97 5.64 2.61 19.06
C ILE A 97 5.97 2.85 17.58
N THR A 98 7.23 2.70 17.17
CA THR A 98 7.63 2.91 15.77
C THR A 98 6.98 1.92 14.80
N ASN A 99 6.67 0.70 15.25
CA ASN A 99 6.00 -0.31 14.44
C ASN A 99 4.48 -0.08 14.37
N ILE A 100 3.86 0.44 15.43
CA ILE A 100 2.43 0.70 15.49
C ILE A 100 2.04 1.88 14.58
N LEU A 101 2.89 2.90 14.45
CA LEU A 101 2.59 4.08 13.64
C LEU A 101 2.24 3.76 12.16
N PRO A 102 3.06 3.01 11.39
CA PRO A 102 2.68 2.59 10.03
C PRO A 102 1.41 1.74 10.00
N MET A 103 1.21 0.89 11.02
CA MET A 103 0.04 0.02 11.12
C MET A 103 -1.25 0.83 11.30
N LEU A 104 -1.22 1.90 12.10
CA LEU A 104 -2.33 2.82 12.25
C LEU A 104 -2.66 3.54 10.94
N VAL A 105 -1.64 4.02 10.22
CA VAL A 105 -1.83 4.67 8.91
C VAL A 105 -2.45 3.70 7.91
N GLN A 106 -1.96 2.46 7.85
CA GLN A 106 -2.50 1.42 6.97
C GLN A 106 -3.95 1.05 7.35
N SER A 107 -4.23 0.93 8.65
CA SER A 107 -5.57 0.66 9.17
C SER A 107 -6.54 1.78 8.80
N LYS A 108 -6.12 3.05 8.90
CA LYS A 108 -6.92 4.20 8.48
C LYS A 108 -7.29 4.12 7.00
N VAL A 109 -6.31 3.90 6.11
CA VAL A 109 -6.55 3.77 4.67
C VAL A 109 -7.44 2.57 4.35
N ALA A 110 -7.31 1.47 5.09
CA ALA A 110 -8.18 0.30 4.95
C ALA A 110 -9.63 0.63 5.34
N LEU A 111 -9.85 1.35 6.45
CA LEU A 111 -11.17 1.79 6.89
C LEU A 111 -11.81 2.76 5.90
N GLU A 112 -11.04 3.71 5.35
CA GLU A 112 -11.52 4.62 4.30
C GLU A 112 -12.02 3.86 3.07
N ARG A 113 -11.31 2.80 2.66
CA ARG A 113 -11.75 1.93 1.54
C ARG A 113 -13.02 1.14 1.86
N ILE A 114 -13.13 0.61 3.08
CA ILE A 114 -14.33 -0.12 3.51
C ILE A 114 -15.52 0.84 3.56
N LYS A 115 -15.33 2.03 4.11
CA LYS A 115 -16.35 3.08 4.14
C LYS A 115 -16.83 3.41 2.73
N ALA A 116 -15.90 3.67 1.80
CA ALA A 116 -16.25 4.00 0.43
C ALA A 116 -17.04 2.86 -0.28
N PHE A 117 -16.78 1.59 0.07
CA PHE A 117 -17.55 0.46 -0.46
C PHE A 117 -18.96 0.40 0.14
N LEU A 118 -19.10 0.64 1.45
CA LEU A 118 -20.40 0.63 2.12
C LEU A 118 -21.28 1.83 1.75
N GLU A 119 -20.67 2.95 1.33
CA GLU A 119 -21.37 4.14 0.83
C GLU A 119 -21.69 4.08 -0.67
N MET A 120 -21.35 2.99 -1.38
CA MET A 120 -21.75 2.83 -2.77
C MET A 120 -23.28 2.75 -2.86
N ALA A 121 -23.85 3.40 -3.87
CA ALA A 121 -25.27 3.31 -4.16
C ALA A 121 -25.64 1.83 -4.37
N GLU A 122 -26.60 1.34 -3.57
CA GLU A 122 -27.19 0.03 -3.82
C GLU A 122 -27.95 0.08 -5.16
N LEU A 123 -28.01 -1.05 -5.87
CA LEU A 123 -28.86 -1.16 -7.05
C LEU A 123 -30.31 -0.89 -6.63
N GLU A 124 -30.89 0.23 -7.07
CA GLU A 124 -32.32 0.49 -6.86
C GLU A 124 -33.11 -0.69 -7.43
N SER A 125 -34.03 -1.23 -6.64
CA SER A 125 -34.86 -2.37 -7.02
C SER A 125 -35.73 -2.11 -8.25
N ASP A 126 -35.90 -0.84 -8.64
CA ASP A 126 -36.63 -0.41 -9.82
C ASP A 126 -35.82 -0.57 -11.14
N ASN A 127 -34.49 -0.74 -11.05
CA ASN A 127 -33.63 -1.00 -12.21
C ASN A 127 -33.79 -2.42 -12.77
N VAL A 128 -34.50 -3.30 -12.07
CA VAL A 128 -34.78 -4.67 -12.49
C VAL A 128 -36.29 -4.85 -12.54
N MET A 129 -36.89 -4.71 -13.72
CA MET A 129 -38.29 -5.08 -13.94
C MET A 129 -38.39 -6.61 -14.06
N PRO A 130 -39.02 -7.31 -13.10
CA PRO A 130 -39.28 -8.74 -13.23
C PRO A 130 -40.36 -9.00 -14.30
N ALA A 131 -40.36 -10.20 -14.88
CA ALA A 131 -41.17 -10.56 -16.05
C ALA A 131 -42.70 -10.55 -15.79
N ASP A 132 -43.10 -10.51 -14.53
CA ASP A 132 -44.48 -10.43 -14.03
C ASP A 132 -44.97 -8.98 -13.82
N HIS A 133 -44.11 -7.98 -14.03
CA HIS A 133 -44.49 -6.57 -13.94
C HIS A 133 -45.45 -6.19 -15.09
N PRO A 134 -46.54 -5.42 -14.85
CA PRO A 134 -47.56 -5.11 -15.87
C PRO A 134 -47.02 -4.30 -17.06
N GLN A 135 -45.90 -3.60 -16.92
CA GLN A 135 -45.20 -2.93 -18.03
C GLN A 135 -44.27 -3.88 -18.84
N GLY A 136 -44.00 -5.08 -18.31
CA GLY A 136 -43.16 -6.13 -18.90
C GLY A 136 -43.83 -6.98 -19.98
N GLU A 137 -45.18 -7.02 -20.03
CA GLU A 137 -45.94 -7.82 -21.00
C GLU A 137 -45.56 -7.50 -22.46
N LYS A 138 -45.25 -6.23 -22.76
CA LYS A 138 -44.80 -5.75 -24.09
C LYS A 138 -43.50 -6.43 -24.55
N TYR A 139 -42.64 -6.85 -23.62
CA TYR A 139 -41.35 -7.48 -23.89
C TYR A 139 -41.44 -9.02 -23.90
N VAL A 140 -42.33 -9.59 -23.07
CA VAL A 140 -42.63 -11.03 -23.04
C VAL A 140 -43.25 -11.50 -24.37
N ILE A 141 -44.18 -10.73 -24.93
CA ILE A 141 -44.81 -11.03 -26.23
C ILE A 141 -43.77 -11.04 -27.37
N ARG A 142 -42.71 -10.22 -27.26
CA ARG A 142 -41.62 -10.14 -28.24
C ARG A 142 -40.48 -11.14 -28.00
N LYS A 143 -40.59 -12.03 -27.01
CA LYS A 143 -39.52 -12.97 -26.58
C LYS A 143 -38.17 -12.29 -26.30
N VAL A 144 -38.20 -11.09 -25.72
CA VAL A 144 -36.96 -10.38 -25.35
C VAL A 144 -36.49 -10.91 -24.00
N VAL A 145 -35.25 -11.40 -23.92
CA VAL A 145 -34.67 -12.00 -22.71
C VAL A 145 -34.09 -10.95 -21.76
N VAL A 146 -33.49 -9.88 -22.32
CA VAL A 146 -32.98 -8.72 -21.57
C VAL A 146 -33.16 -7.49 -22.46
N TYR A 147 -33.72 -6.42 -21.91
CA TYR A 147 -33.81 -5.11 -22.54
C TYR A 147 -33.09 -4.10 -21.65
N VAL A 148 -32.18 -3.31 -22.23
CA VAL A 148 -31.39 -2.29 -21.51
C VAL A 148 -31.72 -0.94 -22.13
N GLU A 149 -32.29 -0.04 -21.34
CA GLU A 149 -32.57 1.35 -21.71
C GLU A 149 -31.54 2.22 -20.96
N ASP A 150 -30.79 3.04 -21.69
CA ASP A 150 -29.77 3.98 -21.17
C ASP A 150 -28.72 3.38 -20.19
N GLY A 151 -28.12 2.24 -20.56
CA GLY A 151 -27.04 1.63 -19.77
C GLY A 151 -25.66 2.27 -20.00
N GLU A 152 -25.03 2.77 -18.93
CA GLU A 152 -23.57 3.00 -18.92
C GLU A 152 -22.84 1.70 -18.56
N PHE A 153 -22.18 1.10 -19.55
CA PHE A 153 -21.28 -0.02 -19.31
C PHE A 153 -19.90 0.53 -18.93
N GLY A 154 -19.60 0.51 -17.63
CA GLY A 154 -18.30 0.88 -17.07
C GLY A 154 -17.17 -0.07 -17.43
#